data_AF-A0AAC9I237-F1
#
_entry.id   AF-A0AAC9I237-F1
#
_cell.length_a   1.000
_cell.length_b   1.000
_cell.length_c   1.000
_cell.angle_alpha   90.00
_cell.angle_beta   90.00
_cell.angle_gamma   90.00
#
_symmetry.space_group_name_H-M   'P 1'
#
loop_
_entity.id
_entity.type
_entity.pdbx_description
1 polymer ?
#
loop_
_entity_poly.entity_id
_entity_poly.type
_entity_poly.pdbx_seq_one_letter_code
_entity_poly.pdbx_strand_id
1 'polypeptide(L)'
;MKTATPEQITAWKAEHINVYALKAATSDKICYLRKPTRQELSYATKASETDPLNFNTTILKSCWLHGDEEIMTNDSLFLGICPMLDEICAFEKFELEKL
;
A
#
# COMPACT_ATOMS: atom_id res chain seq x y z
N MET A 1 0.96 18.61 6.00
CA MET A 1 1.62 17.33 5.70
C MET A 1 1.60 16.45 6.95
N LYS A 2 0.88 15.33 6.93
CA LYS A 2 0.85 14.36 8.05
C LYS A 2 2.08 13.44 7.98
N THR A 3 3.22 13.93 8.48
CA THR A 3 4.48 13.16 8.50
C THR A 3 4.62 12.33 9.77
N ALA A 4 5.15 11.11 9.65
CA ALA A 4 5.37 10.22 10.77
C ALA A 4 6.67 10.58 11.52
N THR A 5 6.69 10.35 12.83
CA THR A 5 7.90 10.55 13.65
C THR A 5 8.90 9.39 13.48
N PRO A 6 10.19 9.60 13.79
CA PRO A 6 11.19 8.52 13.75
C PRO A 6 10.82 7.31 14.63
N GLU A 7 10.20 7.56 15.78
CA GLU A 7 9.75 6.52 16.71
C GLU A 7 8.61 5.70 16.12
N GLN A 8 7.65 6.35 15.46
CA GLN A 8 6.55 5.66 14.75
C GLN A 8 7.10 4.77 13.63
N ILE A 9 8.02 5.29 12.83
CA ILE A 9 8.65 4.53 11.74
C ILE A 9 9.43 3.32 12.30
N THR A 10 10.12 3.50 13.42
CA THR A 10 10.86 2.41 14.08
C THR A 10 9.92 1.33 14.59
N ALA A 11 8.81 1.72 15.22
CA ALA A 11 7.79 0.79 15.70
C ALA A 11 7.19 -0.02 14.54
N TRP A 12 6.79 0.62 13.44
CA TRP A 12 6.22 -0.07 12.28
C TRP A 12 7.21 -1.03 11.61
N LYS A 13 8.50 -0.67 11.53
CA LYS A 13 9.54 -1.55 10.99
C LYS A 13 9.81 -2.77 11.87
N ALA A 14 9.55 -2.67 13.17
CA ALA A 14 9.67 -3.81 14.08
C ALA A 14 8.46 -4.75 13.99
N GLU A 15 7.27 -4.20 13.73
CA GLU A 15 6.01 -4.96 13.66
C GLU A 15 5.74 -5.57 12.28
N HIS A 16 6.16 -4.89 11.20
CA HIS A 16 5.82 -5.25 9.83
C HIS A 16 7.05 -5.56 9.00
N ILE A 17 6.92 -6.54 8.09
CA ILE A 17 8.01 -7.01 7.23
C ILE A 17 8.62 -5.87 6.42
N ASN A 18 7.78 -5.08 5.75
CA ASN A 18 8.20 -3.91 4.98
C ASN A 18 7.21 -2.76 5.19
N VAL A 19 7.76 -1.56 5.27
CA VAL A 19 7.04 -0.30 5.42
C VAL A 19 7.55 0.69 4.38
N TYR A 20 6.63 1.40 3.73
CA TYR A 20 6.87 2.30 2.61
C TYR A 20 6.32 3.67 2.93
N ALA A 21 7.00 4.71 2.45
CA ALA A 21 6.50 6.08 2.44
C ALA A 21 6.31 6.51 0.99
N LEU A 22 5.10 6.88 0.61
CA LEU A 22 4.74 7.29 -0.75
C LEU A 22 4.42 8.79 -0.75
N LYS A 23 5.11 9.55 -1.58
CA LYS A 23 4.93 11.00 -1.73
C LYS A 23 4.38 11.32 -3.11
N ALA A 24 3.38 12.19 -3.18
CA ALA A 24 2.91 12.70 -4.45
C ALA A 24 4.00 13.58 -5.10
N ALA A 25 4.21 13.43 -6.41
CA ALA A 25 5.27 14.17 -7.12
C ALA A 25 4.95 15.66 -7.29
N THR A 26 3.66 15.99 -7.39
CA THR A 26 3.17 17.34 -7.70
C THR A 26 2.46 18.02 -6.53
N SER A 27 2.23 17.30 -5.43
CA SER A 27 1.60 17.84 -4.23
C SER A 27 2.37 17.43 -2.97
N ASP A 28 2.25 18.21 -1.89
CA ASP A 28 2.92 17.93 -0.61
C ASP A 28 2.16 16.88 0.23
N LYS A 29 1.69 15.82 -0.42
CA LYS A 29 0.89 14.74 0.18
C LYS A 29 1.73 13.49 0.35
N ILE A 30 1.57 12.84 1.49
CA ILE A 30 2.32 11.64 1.86
C ILE A 30 1.41 10.60 2.51
N CYS A 31 1.69 9.32 2.27
CA CYS A 31 1.18 8.24 3.10
C CYS A 31 2.25 7.20 3.42
N TYR A 32 1.95 6.41 4.45
CA TYR A 32 2.79 5.33 4.95
C TYR A 32 1.97 4.05 4.92
N LEU A 33 2.49 3.05 4.21
CA LEU A 33 1.85 1.77 4.01
C LEU A 33 2.78 0.64 4.44
N ARG A 34 2.22 -0.43 4.99
CA ARG A 34 2.96 -1.70 5.10
C ARG A 34 2.71 -2.60 3.90
N LYS A 35 3.53 -3.63 3.75
CA LYS A 35 3.24 -4.72 2.81
C LYS A 35 1.95 -5.47 3.24
N PRO A 36 1.06 -5.84 2.30
CA PRO A 36 -0.10 -6.65 2.62
C PRO A 36 0.31 -8.08 3.00
N THR A 37 -0.53 -8.70 3.82
CA THR A 37 -0.48 -10.14 4.09
C THR A 37 -1.22 -10.92 3.01
N ARG A 38 -0.95 -12.23 2.90
CA ARG A 38 -1.67 -13.13 1.98
C ARG A 38 -3.19 -13.09 2.13
N GLN A 39 -3.68 -12.85 3.35
CA GLN A 39 -5.11 -12.81 3.65
C GLN A 39 -5.76 -11.54 3.11
N GLU A 40 -5.09 -10.40 3.26
CA GLU A 40 -5.56 -9.11 2.73
C GLU A 40 -5.52 -9.09 1.21
N LEU A 41 -4.53 -9.71 0.59
CA LEU A 41 -4.48 -9.91 -0.86
C LEU A 41 -5.65 -10.75 -1.33
N SER A 42 -5.92 -11.89 -0.68
CA SER A 42 -7.08 -12.73 -1.01
C SER A 42 -8.40 -11.95 -0.89
N TYR A 43 -8.53 -11.13 0.16
CA TYR A 43 -9.70 -10.28 0.35
C TYR A 43 -9.83 -9.21 -0.74
N ALA A 44 -8.74 -8.54 -1.09
CA ALA A 44 -8.71 -7.55 -2.18
C ALA A 44 -9.03 -8.18 -3.54
N THR A 45 -8.49 -9.36 -3.84
CA THR A 45 -8.81 -10.11 -5.07
C THR A 45 -10.30 -10.40 -5.16
N LYS A 46 -10.92 -10.88 -4.07
CA LYS A 46 -12.36 -11.11 -4.03
C LYS A 46 -13.17 -9.82 -4.23
N ALA A 47 -12.74 -8.72 -3.61
CA ALA A 47 -13.40 -7.43 -3.77
C ALA A 47 -13.35 -6.92 -5.22
N SER A 48 -12.31 -7.29 -5.97
CA SER A 48 -12.13 -6.90 -7.37
C SER A 48 -13.04 -7.61 -8.37
N GLU A 49 -13.68 -8.72 -7.97
CA GLU A 49 -14.62 -9.46 -8.84
C GLU A 49 -15.85 -8.62 -9.21
N THR A 50 -16.24 -7.66 -8.36
CA THR A 50 -17.38 -6.76 -8.59
C THR A 50 -16.96 -5.46 -9.27
N ASP A 51 -15.84 -4.88 -8.85
CA ASP A 51 -15.24 -3.68 -9.43
C ASP A 51 -13.71 -3.77 -9.29
N PRO A 52 -12.95 -3.78 -10.39
CA PRO A 52 -11.49 -3.85 -10.35
C PRO A 52 -10.83 -2.81 -9.43
N LEU A 53 -11.38 -1.61 -9.29
CA LEU A 53 -10.83 -0.56 -8.42
C LEU A 53 -10.94 -0.90 -6.93
N ASN A 54 -11.81 -1.83 -6.55
CA ASN A 54 -11.90 -2.30 -5.17
C ASN A 54 -10.65 -3.04 -4.73
N PHE A 55 -9.84 -3.60 -5.65
CA PHE A 55 -8.55 -4.18 -5.29
C PHE A 55 -7.67 -3.12 -4.61
N ASN A 56 -7.39 -2.03 -5.33
CA ASN A 56 -6.55 -0.93 -4.88
C ASN A 56 -7.13 -0.24 -3.65
N THR A 57 -8.44 -0.03 -3.63
CA THR A 57 -9.14 0.53 -2.45
C THR A 57 -8.94 -0.35 -1.21
N THR A 58 -9.05 -1.66 -1.37
CA THR A 58 -8.91 -2.62 -0.26
C THR A 58 -7.48 -2.69 0.23
N ILE A 59 -6.49 -2.75 -0.68
CA ILE A 59 -5.08 -2.74 -0.32
C ILE A 59 -4.72 -1.44 0.40
N LEU A 60 -5.10 -0.28 -0.17
CA LEU A 60 -4.82 1.03 0.41
C LEU A 60 -5.36 1.15 1.83
N LYS A 61 -6.60 0.71 2.08
CA LYS A 61 -7.23 0.76 3.40
C LYS A 61 -6.62 -0.23 4.39
N SER A 62 -6.38 -1.48 3.97
CA SER A 62 -5.90 -2.54 4.87
C SER A 62 -4.44 -2.31 5.28
N CYS A 63 -3.64 -1.71 4.40
CA CYS A 63 -2.22 -1.49 4.61
C CYS A 63 -1.88 -0.10 5.17
N TRP A 64 -2.87 0.76 5.42
CA TRP A 64 -2.66 2.13 5.87
C TRP A 64 -2.11 2.20 7.30
N LEU A 65 -1.01 2.91 7.48
CA LEU A 65 -0.44 3.20 8.79
C LEU A 65 -0.67 4.66 9.18
N HIS A 66 -0.37 5.59 8.27
CA HIS A 66 -0.51 7.02 8.49
C HIS A 66 -0.47 7.79 7.17
N GLY A 67 -0.89 9.06 7.17
CA GLY A 67 -0.75 9.94 6.00
C GLY A 67 -1.90 10.90 5.80
N ASP A 68 -1.85 11.60 4.67
CA ASP A 68 -2.90 12.51 4.21
C ASP A 68 -4.07 11.71 3.62
N GLU A 69 -5.18 11.64 4.36
CA GLU A 69 -6.41 10.90 3.99
C GLU A 69 -7.03 11.32 2.65
N GLU A 70 -6.71 12.52 2.17
CA GLU A 70 -7.11 12.99 0.85
C GLU A 70 -6.65 12.06 -0.28
N ILE A 71 -5.57 11.28 -0.07
CA ILE A 71 -5.12 10.25 -1.00
C ILE A 71 -6.19 9.16 -1.23
N MET A 72 -7.07 8.90 -0.25
CA MET A 72 -8.15 7.92 -0.39
C MET A 72 -9.44 8.50 -1.00
N THR A 73 -9.61 9.82 -0.97
CA THR A 73 -10.89 10.47 -1.30
C THR A 73 -10.82 11.36 -2.54
N ASN A 74 -9.64 11.81 -2.94
CA ASN A 74 -9.42 12.56 -4.16
C ASN A 74 -9.05 11.62 -5.30
N ASP A 75 -9.87 11.57 -6.35
CA ASP A 75 -9.69 10.66 -7.49
C ASP A 75 -8.31 10.78 -8.15
N SER A 76 -7.77 12.00 -8.31
CA SER A 76 -6.47 12.19 -8.93
C SER A 76 -5.33 11.63 -8.08
N LEU A 77 -5.43 11.74 -6.75
CA LEU A 77 -4.42 11.19 -5.84
C LEU A 77 -4.56 9.67 -5.73
N PHE A 78 -5.80 9.18 -5.63
CA PHE A 78 -6.11 7.75 -5.54
C PHE A 78 -5.63 7.01 -6.80
N LEU A 79 -6.01 7.49 -7.99
CA LEU A 79 -5.58 6.87 -9.24
C LEU A 79 -4.06 6.99 -9.43
N GLY A 80 -3.45 8.09 -8.96
CA GLY A 80 -2.00 8.28 -9.00
C GLY A 80 -1.21 7.33 -8.11
N ILE A 81 -1.78 6.87 -6.99
CA ILE A 81 -1.10 5.94 -6.08
C ILE A 81 -1.26 4.47 -6.49
N CYS A 82 -2.28 4.11 -7.28
CA CYS A 82 -2.55 2.74 -7.70
C CYS A 82 -1.32 1.98 -8.23
N PRO A 83 -0.47 2.53 -9.13
CA PRO A 83 0.71 1.81 -9.61
C PRO A 83 1.71 1.46 -8.49
N MET A 84 1.79 2.27 -7.44
CA MET A 84 2.66 2.02 -6.29
C MET A 84 2.09 0.91 -5.40
N LEU A 85 0.77 0.72 -5.38
CA LEU A 85 0.15 -0.39 -4.64
C LEU A 85 0.51 -1.73 -5.28
N ASP A 86 0.59 -1.80 -6.62
CA ASP A 86 1.06 -2.98 -7.34
C ASP A 86 2.50 -3.32 -6.97
N GLU A 87 3.39 -2.32 -6.89
CA GLU A 87 4.78 -2.50 -6.47
C GLU A 87 4.90 -3.01 -5.03
N ILE A 88 4.10 -2.47 -4.11
CA ILE A 88 4.04 -2.93 -2.70
C ILE A 88 3.56 -4.38 -2.62
N CYS A 89 2.66 -4.79 -3.52
CA CYS A 89 2.14 -6.15 -3.60
C CYS A 89 3.11 -7.15 -4.26
N ALA A 90 4.19 -6.71 -4.92
CA ALA A 90 5.10 -7.61 -5.63
C ALA A 90 5.75 -8.66 -4.71
N PHE A 91 5.87 -9.91 -5.18
CA PHE A 91 6.49 -11.02 -4.44
C PHE A 91 7.84 -11.43 -5.02
N GLU A 92 8.62 -12.10 -4.19
CA GLU A 92 9.87 -12.72 -4.61
C GLU A 92 9.61 -13.81 -5.65
N LYS A 93 10.39 -13.78 -6.73
CA LYS A 93 10.30 -14.75 -7.82
C LYS A 93 11.21 -15.93 -7.48
N PHE A 94 10.68 -17.13 -7.59
CA PHE A 94 11.43 -18.37 -7.41
C PHE A 94 11.74 -18.98 -8.77
N GLU A 95 12.97 -19.45 -8.95
CA GLU A 95 13.38 -20.22 -10.13
C GLU A 95 13.19 -21.72 -9.86
N LEU A 96 12.71 -22.46 -10.86
CA LEU A 96 12.48 -23.91 -10.77
C LEU A 96 13.65 -24.65 -11.42
N GLU A 97 14.44 -25.35 -10.60
CA GLU A 97 15.46 -26.28 -11.07
C GLU A 97 14.96 -27.72 -10.94
N LYS A 98 15.10 -28.50 -12.02
CA LYS A 98 14.85 -29.94 -11.98
C LYS A 98 16.13 -30.64 -11.54
N LEU A 99 16.10 -31.25 -10.36
CA LEU A 99 17.18 -32.08 -9.82
C LEU A 99 17.40 -33.37 -10.62
#